data_AF-A0A7W9LG90-F1
#
_entry.id   AF-A0A7W9LG90-F1
#
_cell.length_a   1.000
_cell.length_b   1.000
_cell.length_c   1.000
_cell.angle_alpha   90.00
_cell.angle_beta   90.00
_cell.angle_gamma   90.00
#
_symmetry.space_group_name_H-M   'P 1'
#
loop_
_entity.id
_entity.type
_entity.pdbx_description
1 polymer ?
#
loop_
_entity_poly.entity_id
_entity_poly.type
_entity_poly.pdbx_seq_one_letter_code
_entity_poly.pdbx_strand_id
1 'polypeptide(L)' 'MKPVPNAICVGGPHDGMLTRIDQDVGVVEVFAFEADGSTRGAPYRVTAGRVHHPSCATPFVVLSWVEPAHGQF' A
#
# COMPACT_ATOMS: atom_id res chain seq x y z
N MET A 1 11.47 -9.53 -15.38
CA MET A 1 11.52 -8.14 -14.88
C MET A 1 10.74 -8.07 -13.59
N LYS A 2 11.26 -7.44 -12.52
CA LYS A 2 10.46 -7.19 -11.32
C LYS A 2 9.37 -6.17 -11.67
N PRO A 3 8.12 -6.30 -11.16
CA PRO A 3 7.07 -5.35 -11.44
C PRO A 3 7.47 -3.95 -10.96
N VAL A 4 7.24 -2.93 -11.79
CA VAL A 4 7.46 -1.53 -11.38
C VAL A 4 6.32 -1.13 -10.43
N PRO A 5 6.63 -0.61 -9.23
CA PRO A 5 5.62 -0.10 -8.31
C PRO A 5 4.80 1.05 -8.93
N ASN A 6 3.52 1.14 -8.58
CA ASN A 6 2.61 2.20 -9.01
C ASN A 6 1.79 2.78 -7.85
N ALA A 7 2.02 2.33 -6.62
CA ALA A 7 1.29 2.76 -5.44
C ALA A 7 2.22 2.97 -4.23
N ILE A 8 1.79 3.82 -3.30
CA ILE A 8 2.46 4.11 -2.02
C ILE A 8 1.48 3.93 -0.87
N CYS A 9 1.91 3.22 0.17
CA CYS A 9 1.15 3.03 1.40
C CYS A 9 1.32 4.25 2.32
N VAL A 10 0.22 4.73 2.88
CA VAL A 10 0.18 5.85 3.82
C VAL A 10 -0.57 5.43 5.08
N GLY A 11 0.09 5.60 6.22
CA GLY A 11 -0.32 5.13 7.54
C GLY A 11 -0.15 3.62 7.73
N GLY A 12 -0.42 3.18 8.96
CA GLY A 12 -0.42 1.76 9.31
C GLY A 12 0.95 1.08 9.30
N PRO A 13 0.97 -0.27 9.30
CA PRO A 13 2.20 -1.06 9.42
C PRO A 13 3.19 -0.89 8.26
N HIS A 14 2.71 -0.56 7.06
CA HIS A 14 3.51 -0.49 5.84
C HIS A 14 3.68 0.94 5.32
N ASP A 15 3.63 1.94 6.20
CA ASP A 15 3.74 3.36 5.83
C ASP A 15 5.02 3.65 4.99
N GLY A 16 4.85 4.42 3.91
CA GLY A 16 5.91 4.76 2.97
C GLY A 16 6.29 3.65 1.98
N MET A 17 5.74 2.43 2.12
CA MET A 17 6.11 1.32 1.24
C MET A 17 5.55 1.51 -0.18
N LEU A 18 6.42 1.36 -1.18
CA LEU A 18 6.04 1.31 -2.59
C LEU A 18 5.62 -0.11 -2.97
N THR A 19 4.47 -0.24 -3.61
CA THR A 19 3.94 -1.53 -4.07
C THR A 19 3.34 -1.40 -5.47
N ARG A 20 3.04 -2.55 -6.06
CA ARG A 20 2.24 -2.62 -7.28
C ARG A 20 0.85 -3.13 -6.95
N ILE A 21 -0.16 -2.41 -7.42
CA ILE A 21 -1.55 -2.84 -7.45
C ILE A 21 -2.02 -2.87 -8.90
N ASP A 22 -2.89 -3.83 -9.21
CA ASP A 22 -3.60 -3.87 -10.50
C ASP A 22 -5.09 -3.51 -10.33
N GLN A 23 -5.52 -3.21 -9.10
CA GLN A 23 -6.88 -2.81 -8.74
C GLN A 23 -6.97 -1.28 -8.60
N ASP A 24 -8.00 -0.68 -9.20
CA ASP A 24 -8.19 0.78 -9.22
C ASP A 24 -9.02 1.33 -8.04
N VAL A 25 -9.86 0.51 -7.40
CA VAL A 25 -10.79 0.92 -6.33
C VAL A 25 -10.98 -0.18 -5.29
N GLY A 26 -11.33 0.16 -4.06
CA GLY A 26 -11.64 -0.82 -2.99
C GLY A 26 -10.50 -1.02 -2.00
N VAL A 27 -10.49 -2.15 -1.29
CA VAL A 27 -9.44 -2.53 -0.34
C VAL A 27 -8.56 -3.61 -0.97
N VAL A 28 -7.25 -3.46 -0.83
CA VAL A 28 -6.22 -4.42 -1.24
C VAL A 28 -5.43 -4.85 -0.03
N GLU A 29 -5.00 -6.10 0.00
CA GLU A 29 -4.06 -6.58 1.00
C GLU A 29 -2.63 -6.37 0.50
N VAL A 30 -1.82 -5.68 1.30
CA VAL A 30 -0.43 -5.38 1.00
C VAL A 30 0.48 -6.21 1.90
N PHE A 31 1.43 -6.92 1.29
CA PHE A 31 2.38 -7.79 2.00
C PHE A 31 3.77 -7.16 2.03
N ALA A 32 4.35 -7.08 3.23
CA ALA A 32 5.76 -6.72 3.42
C ALA A 32 6.53 -7.91 4.02
N PHE A 33 7.81 -8.03 3.67
CA PHE A 33 8.72 -8.98 4.31
C PHE A 33 9.19 -8.42 5.65
N GLU A 34 9.04 -9.21 6.69
CA GLU A 34 9.49 -8.90 8.04
C GLU A 34 10.94 -9.38 8.25
N ALA A 35 11.59 -8.88 9.30
CA ALA A 35 12.98 -9.22 9.62
C ALA A 35 13.20 -10.71 9.94
N ASP A 36 12.16 -11.42 10.37
CA ASP A 36 12.17 -12.85 10.66
C ASP A 36 11.95 -13.73 9.41
N GLY A 37 11.84 -13.11 8.22
CA GLY A 37 11.58 -13.80 6.95
C GLY A 37 10.11 -14.15 6.72
N SER A 38 9.22 -13.81 7.64
CA SER A 38 7.77 -13.93 7.43
C SER A 38 7.23 -12.80 6.54
N THR A 39 5.98 -12.94 6.10
CA THR A 39 5.27 -11.88 5.38
C THR A 39 4.07 -11.43 6.18
N ARG A 40 3.94 -10.11 6.37
CA ARG A 40 2.79 -9.51 7.04
C ARG A 40 1.86 -8.84 6.05
N GLY A 41 0.64 -9.34 5.96
CA GLY A 41 -0.46 -8.70 5.24
C GLY A 41 -1.07 -7.55 6.07
N ALA A 42 -1.41 -6.45 5.41
CA ALA A 42 -2.21 -5.39 6.01
C ALA A 42 -3.19 -4.80 4.97
N PRO A 43 -4.44 -4.50 5.35
CA PRO A 43 -5.44 -3.97 4.44
C PRO A 43 -5.23 -2.47 4.20
N TYR A 44 -5.24 -2.07 2.95
CA TYR A 44 -5.18 -0.68 2.51
C TYR A 44 -6.28 -0.37 1.52
N ARG A 45 -6.86 0.82 1.61
CA ARG A 45 -7.88 1.32 0.67
C ARG A 45 -7.22 2.08 -0.46
N VAL A 46 -7.57 1.74 -1.69
CA VAL A 46 -7.19 2.49 -2.88
C VAL A 46 -7.92 3.83 -2.89
N THR A 47 -7.16 4.92 -3.06
CA THR A 47 -7.72 6.28 -3.07
C THR A 47 -7.55 6.95 -4.44
N ALA A 48 -8.31 8.03 -4.66
CA ALA A 48 -8.09 8.92 -5.80
C ALA A 48 -6.82 9.78 -5.65
N GLY A 49 -6.18 9.76 -4.48
CA GLY A 49 -4.94 10.49 -4.21
C GLY A 49 -3.79 10.01 -5.09
N ARG A 50 -2.95 10.97 -5.50
CA ARG A 50 -1.75 10.73 -6.29
C ARG A 50 -0.59 11.54 -5.71
N VAL A 51 0.57 10.90 -5.53
CA VAL A 51 1.79 11.55 -5.06
C VAL A 51 2.85 11.49 -6.15
N HIS A 52 3.39 12.65 -6.50
CA HIS A 52 4.49 12.75 -7.44
C HIS A 52 5.81 12.70 -6.69
N HIS A 53 6.68 11.74 -7.01
CA HIS A 53 8.04 11.72 -6.51
C HIS A 53 9.00 12.25 -7.60
N PRO A 54 9.94 13.15 -7.31
CA PRO A 54 10.83 13.73 -8.33
C PRO A 54 11.63 12.71 -9.13
N SER A 55 11.89 11.51 -8.59
CA SER A 55 12.62 10.45 -9.27
C SER A 55 11.75 9.57 -10.20
N CYS A 56 10.45 9.84 -10.32
CA CYS A 56 9.53 9.05 -11.14
C CYS A 56 8.68 9.98 -12.02
N ALA A 57 8.55 9.67 -13.30
CA ALA A 57 7.71 10.42 -14.23
C ALA A 57 6.20 10.16 -14.02
N THR A 58 5.85 9.03 -13.41
CA THR A 58 4.47 8.63 -13.17
C THR A 58 4.15 8.78 -11.68
N PRO A 59 3.03 9.45 -11.30
CA PRO A 59 2.64 9.58 -9.90
C PRO A 59 2.18 8.23 -9.33
N PHE A 60 2.42 8.02 -8.04
CA PHE A 60 1.99 6.84 -7.30
C PHE A 60 0.55 7.01 -6.80
N VAL A 61 -0.24 5.95 -6.89
CA VAL A 61 -1.53 5.81 -6.23
C VAL A 61 -1.35 5.83 -4.71
N VAL A 62 -2.07 6.69 -4.01
CA VAL A 62 -2.07 6.66 -2.54
C VAL A 62 -2.99 5.56 -2.04
N LEU A 63 -2.44 4.69 -1.21
CA LEU A 63 -3.15 3.65 -0.47
C LEU A 63 -3.25 4.09 0.99
N SER A 64 -4.45 4.30 1.51
CA SER A 64 -4.65 4.66 2.92
C SER A 64 -4.90 3.41 3.75
N TRP A 65 -4.16 3.24 4.84
CA TRP A 65 -4.37 2.11 5.75
C TRP A 65 -5.82 2.02 6.23
N VAL A 66 -6.37 0.81 6.24
CA VAL A 66 -7.66 0.52 6.86
C VAL A 66 -7.38 0.04 8.27
N GLU A 67 -7.63 0.90 9.25
CA GLU A 67 -7.60 0.50 10.65
C GLU A 67 -8.51 -0.72 10.85
N PRO A 68 -8.02 -1.81 11.46
CA PRO A 68 -8.90 -2.88 11.87
C PRO A 68 -9.93 -2.27 12.83
N ALA A 69 -11.21 -2.49 12.56
CA ALA A 69 -12.27 -2.00 13.43
C ALA A 69 -12.01 -2.53 14.84
N HIS A 70 -11.62 -1.65 15.77
CA HIS A 70 -11.48 -1.99 17.16
C HIS A 70 -12.88 -2.26 17.74
N GLY A 71 -13.32 -3.52 17.69
CA GLY A 71 -14.41 -4.05 18.53
C GLY A 71 -15.67 -4.51 17.80
N GLN A 72 -15.88 -5.84 17.82
CA GLN A 72 -17.12 -6.63 17.92
C GLN A 72 -16.65 -8.10 17.80
N PHE A 73 -16.50 -8.95 18.82
CA PHE A 73 -16.92 -9.04 20.23
C PHE A 73 -15.80 -9.68 21.06
#